data_AF-A0AAJ0BPB8-F1
#
_entry.id   AF-A0AAJ0BPB8-F1
#
_cell.length_a   1.000
_cell.length_b   1.000
_cell.length_c   1.000
_cell.angle_alpha   90.00
_cell.angle_beta   90.00
_cell.angle_gamma   90.00
#
_symmetry.space_group_name_H-M   'P 1'
#
loop_
_entity.id
_entity.type
_entity.pdbx_description
1 polymer ?
#
loop_
_entity_poly.entity_id
_entity_poly.type
_entity_poly.pdbx_seq_one_letter_code
_entity_poly.pdbx_strand_id
1 'polypeptide(L)'
;MPSPNPALRRQVVSIYKELLNLGKDYPLGFDYFRTRLHGAFMANAGLRDEEEIRKGIARAEFVRKEVEALYYLKRYRTLRKRYDVT
;
A
#
# COMPACT_ATOMS: atom_id res chain seq x y z
N MET A 1 -21.98 -18.93 8.09
CA MET A 1 -20.69 -18.21 8.07
C MET A 1 -20.86 -16.89 8.81
N PRO A 2 -19.87 -16.44 9.59
CA PRO A 2 -19.96 -15.15 10.29
C PRO A 2 -20.08 -14.00 9.27
N SER A 3 -20.88 -12.99 9.60
CA SER A 3 -21.03 -11.80 8.78
C SER A 3 -19.73 -10.97 8.80
N PRO A 4 -19.35 -10.30 7.69
CA PRO A 4 -18.14 -9.48 7.66
C PRO A 4 -18.25 -8.30 8.63
N ASN A 5 -17.24 -8.11 9.47
CA ASN A 5 -17.17 -6.97 10.40
C ASN A 5 -17.10 -5.63 9.63
N PRO A 6 -18.10 -4.73 9.77
CA PRO A 6 -18.15 -3.48 9.02
C PRO A 6 -17.03 -2.49 9.33
N ALA A 7 -16.44 -2.54 10.53
CA ALA A 7 -15.33 -1.68 10.91
C ALA A 7 -14.04 -2.11 10.21
N LEU A 8 -13.72 -3.41 10.26
CA LEU A 8 -12.56 -3.97 9.57
C LEU A 8 -12.67 -3.78 8.05
N ARG A 9 -13.88 -3.96 7.49
CA ARG A 9 -14.13 -3.70 6.06
C ARG A 9 -13.78 -2.26 5.68
N ARG A 10 -14.15 -1.28 6.49
CA ARG A 10 -13.82 0.14 6.24
C ARG A 10 -12.32 0.38 6.27
N GLN A 11 -11.60 -0.22 7.22
CA GLN A 11 -10.14 -0.10 7.30
C GLN A 11 -9.45 -0.68 6.07
N VAL A 12 -9.85 -1.89 5.62
CA VAL A 12 -9.33 -2.52 4.40
C VAL A 12 -9.55 -1.63 3.17
N VAL A 13 -10.74 -1.01 3.05
CA VAL A 13 -11.04 -0.10 1.93
C VAL A 13 -10.20 1.18 2.01
N SER A 14 -9.98 1.74 3.20
CA SER A 14 -9.15 2.94 3.37
C SER A 14 -7.72 2.68 2.90
N ILE A 15 -7.09 1.63 3.43
CA ILE A 15 -5.69 1.35 3.12
C ILE A 15 -5.48 0.96 1.65
N TYR A 16 -6.46 0.29 1.03
CA TYR A 16 -6.42 0.02 -0.42
C TYR A 16 -6.39 1.32 -1.24
N LYS A 17 -7.21 2.31 -0.87
CA LYS A 17 -7.24 3.61 -1.56
C LYS A 17 -5.97 4.43 -1.32
N GLU A 18 -5.44 4.41 -0.09
CA GLU A 18 -4.17 5.05 0.24
C GLU A 18 -3.01 4.47 -0.57
N LEU A 19 -2.90 3.15 -0.63
CA LEU A 19 -1.89 2.46 -1.43
C LEU A 19 -2.03 2.76 -2.93
N LEU A 20 -3.26 2.80 -3.47
CA LEU A 20 -3.49 3.24 -4.86
C LEU A 20 -3.01 4.66 -5.10
N ASN A 21 -3.22 5.58 -4.15
CA ASN A 21 -2.78 6.95 -4.30
C ASN A 21 -1.24 7.05 -4.30
N LEU A 22 -0.58 6.36 -3.36
CA LEU A 22 0.89 6.31 -3.30
C LEU A 22 1.51 5.64 -4.53
N GLY A 23 0.83 4.63 -5.09
CA GLY A 23 1.28 3.89 -6.26
C GLY A 23 1.34 4.69 -7.56
N LYS A 24 0.75 5.90 -7.63
CA LYS A 24 0.76 6.73 -8.84
C LYS A 24 2.17 7.10 -9.31
N ASP A 25 3.06 7.34 -8.35
CA ASP A 25 4.47 7.72 -8.62
C ASP A 25 5.43 6.53 -8.57
N TYR A 26 4.90 5.30 -8.60
CA TYR A 26 5.69 4.09 -8.48
C TYR A 26 6.68 3.96 -9.68
N PRO A 27 7.96 3.59 -9.46
CA PRO A 27 8.98 3.62 -10.51
C PRO A 27 8.67 2.78 -11.76
N LEU A 28 7.92 1.68 -11.60
CA LEU A 28 7.53 0.80 -12.71
C LEU A 28 6.18 1.18 -13.35
N GLY A 29 5.61 2.32 -12.95
CA GLY A 29 4.33 2.82 -13.43
C GLY A 29 3.13 2.41 -12.57
N PHE A 30 2.06 3.19 -12.68
CA PHE A 30 0.85 3.01 -11.89
C PHE A 30 0.12 1.70 -12.22
N ASP A 31 0.00 1.32 -13.48
CA ASP A 31 -0.71 0.09 -13.88
C ASP A 31 -0.04 -1.17 -13.35
N TYR A 32 1.29 -1.19 -13.32
CA TYR A 32 2.06 -2.26 -12.72
C TYR A 32 1.75 -2.40 -11.22
N PHE A 33 1.78 -1.28 -10.49
CA PHE A 33 1.49 -1.25 -9.07
C PHE A 33 0.04 -1.65 -8.78
N ARG A 34 -0.91 -1.02 -9.49
CA ARG A 34 -2.36 -1.24 -9.34
C ARG A 34 -2.73 -2.70 -9.55
N THR A 35 -2.21 -3.33 -10.60
CA THR A 35 -2.51 -4.73 -10.93
C THR A 35 -2.07 -5.67 -9.80
N ARG A 36 -0.85 -5.47 -9.27
CA ARG A 36 -0.32 -6.29 -8.18
C ARG A 36 -1.02 -6.04 -6.85
N LEU A 37 -1.30 -4.78 -6.54
CA LEU A 37 -2.08 -4.41 -5.36
C LEU A 37 -3.45 -5.07 -5.40
N HIS A 38 -4.16 -4.96 -6.52
CA HIS A 38 -5.47 -5.57 -6.68
C HIS A 38 -5.40 -7.09 -6.53
N GLY A 39 -4.43 -7.75 -7.17
CA GLY A 39 -4.21 -9.20 -7.02
C GLY A 39 -4.00 -9.63 -5.56
N ALA A 40 -3.18 -8.90 -4.80
CA ALA A 40 -2.90 -9.20 -3.40
C ALA A 40 -4.16 -9.06 -2.49
N PHE A 41 -5.01 -8.07 -2.74
CA PHE A 41 -6.26 -7.89 -2.01
C PHE A 41 -7.31 -8.94 -2.41
N MET A 42 -7.41 -9.26 -3.71
CA MET A 42 -8.35 -10.28 -4.20
C MET A 42 -8.02 -11.69 -3.70
N ALA A 43 -6.73 -12.03 -3.61
CA ALA A 43 -6.29 -13.31 -3.03
C ALA A 43 -6.80 -13.52 -1.59
N ASN A 44 -7.10 -12.44 -0.86
CA ASN A 44 -7.56 -12.45 0.53
C ASN A 44 -9.04 -12.07 0.69
N ALA A 45 -9.80 -11.87 -0.40
CA ALA A 45 -11.20 -11.40 -0.33
C ALA A 45 -12.15 -12.39 0.35
N GLY A 46 -11.78 -13.67 0.40
CA GLY A 46 -12.48 -14.74 1.08
C GLY A 46 -12.28 -14.78 2.60
N LEU A 47 -11.31 -14.03 3.16
CA LEU A 47 -11.04 -14.07 4.60
C LEU A 47 -12.26 -13.62 5.41
N ARG A 48 -12.57 -14.39 6.46
CA ARG A 48 -13.67 -14.11 7.41
C ARG A 48 -13.21 -14.07 8.86
N ASP A 49 -12.05 -14.64 9.16
CA ASP A 49 -11.44 -14.55 10.48
C ASP A 49 -10.93 -13.12 10.74
N GLU A 50 -11.34 -12.53 11.86
CA GLU A 50 -11.01 -11.14 12.15
C GLU A 50 -9.53 -10.93 12.46
N GLU A 51 -8.87 -11.90 13.11
CA GLU A 51 -7.44 -11.82 13.43
C GLU A 51 -6.59 -11.86 12.16
N GLU A 52 -6.93 -12.75 11.23
CA GLU A 52 -6.27 -12.79 9.91
C GLU A 52 -6.51 -11.50 9.11
N ILE A 53 -7.70 -10.89 9.19
CA ILE A 53 -7.96 -9.59 8.57
C ILE A 53 -7.08 -8.50 9.22
N ARG A 54 -6.96 -8.46 10.55
CA ARG A 54 -6.10 -7.51 11.28
C ARG A 54 -4.63 -7.68 10.86
N LYS A 55 -4.14 -8.91 10.75
CA LYS A 55 -2.78 -9.20 10.23
C LYS A 55 -2.61 -8.70 8.80
N GLY A 56 -3.61 -8.91 7.94
CA GLY A 56 -3.62 -8.40 6.57
C GLY A 56 -3.53 -6.87 6.51
N ILE A 57 -4.28 -6.17 7.36
CA ILE A 57 -4.23 -4.71 7.50
C ILE A 57 -2.83 -4.27 7.97
N ALA A 58 -2.28 -4.91 9.01
CA ALA A 58 -0.94 -4.59 9.52
C ALA A 58 0.15 -4.79 8.45
N ARG A 59 0.02 -5.83 7.62
CA ARG A 59 0.92 -6.05 6.48
C ARG A 59 0.78 -4.94 5.43
N ALA A 60 -0.43 -4.52 5.09
CA ALA A 60 -0.66 -3.43 4.15
C ALA A 60 -0.13 -2.08 4.69
N GLU A 61 -0.23 -1.84 6.00
CA GLU A 61 0.35 -0.68 6.70
C GLU A 61 1.88 -0.66 6.59
N PHE A 62 2.52 -1.81 6.78
CA PHE A 62 3.96 -1.95 6.58
C PHE A 62 4.36 -1.62 5.14
N VAL A 63 3.65 -2.19 4.15
CA VAL A 63 3.91 -1.90 2.72
C VAL A 63 3.70 -0.43 2.40
N ARG A 64 2.71 0.24 3.01
CA ARG A 64 2.48 1.68 2.82
C ARG A 64 3.72 2.49 3.20
N LYS A 65 4.29 2.21 4.38
CA LYS A 65 5.50 2.89 4.89
C LYS A 65 6.72 2.64 3.99
N GLU A 66 6.88 1.43 3.47
CA GLU A 66 7.96 1.11 2.52
C GLU A 66 7.84 1.93 1.24
N VAL A 67 6.63 2.04 0.68
CA VAL A 67 6.39 2.84 -0.54
C VAL A 67 6.63 4.33 -0.28
N GLU A 68 6.19 4.85 0.87
CA GLU A 68 6.49 6.23 1.30
C GLU A 68 8.00 6.46 1.43
N ALA A 69 8.74 5.52 2.04
CA ALA A 69 10.19 5.61 2.18
C ALA A 69 10.90 5.65 0.82
N LEU A 70 10.45 4.85 -0.16
CA LEU A 70 10.96 4.90 -1.53
C LEU A 70 10.73 6.28 -2.18
N TYR A 71 9.57 6.88 -1.94
CA TYR A 71 9.27 8.24 -2.42
C TYR A 71 10.20 9.29 -1.79
N TYR A 72 10.41 9.25 -0.47
CA TYR A 72 11.35 10.13 0.22
C TYR A 72 12.79 9.94 -0.28
N LEU A 73 13.22 8.71 -0.50
CA LEU A 73 14.56 8.40 -1.02
C LEU A 73 14.77 8.98 -2.43
N LYS A 74 13.77 8.87 -3.32
CA LYS A 74 13.80 9.49 -4.65
C LYS A 74 13.94 11.00 -4.57
N ARG A 75 13.17 11.66 -3.69
CA ARG A 75 13.26 13.11 -3.45
C ARG A 75 14.62 13.51 -2.91
N TYR A 76 15.13 12.79 -1.91
CA TYR A 76 16.45 13.01 -1.34
C TYR A 76 17.57 12.89 -2.38
N ARG A 77 17.56 11.83 -3.20
CA ARG A 77 18.54 11.66 -4.30
C ARG A 77 18.50 12.82 -5.29
N THR A 78 17.31 13.30 -5.62
CA THR A 78 17.13 14.44 -6.53
C THR A 78 17.68 15.73 -5.93
N LEU A 79 17.39 15.97 -4.64
CA LEU A 79 17.90 17.13 -3.90
C LEU A 79 19.43 17.08 -3.85
N ARG A 80 19.99 15.97 -3.36
CA ARG A 80 21.43 15.77 -3.26
C ARG A 80 22.15 16.02 -4.59
N LYS A 81 21.65 15.50 -5.71
CA LYS A 81 22.24 15.75 -7.04
C LYS A 81 22.29 17.24 -7.42
N ARG A 82 21.35 18.06 -6.95
CA ARG A 82 21.28 19.49 -7.25
C ARG A 82 22.21 20.33 -6.38
N TYR A 83 22.46 19.91 -5.14
CA TYR A 83 23.21 20.69 -4.16
C TYR A 83 24.64 20.17 -3.92
N ASP A 84 24.96 18.90 -4.20
CA ASP A 84 26.32 18.33 -4.10
C ASP A 84 27.20 18.67 -5.32
N VAL A 85 26.74 19.51 -6.26
CA VAL A 85 27.61 20.08 -7.30
C VAL A 85 28.28 21.32 -6.72
N THR A 86 29.37 21.10 -5.97
CA THR A 86 30.41 22.09 -5.67
C THR A 86 31.75 21.36 -5.69
#